data_AF-A0A0K2VEM2-F1
#
_entry.id   AF-A0A0K2VEM2-F1
#
_cell.length_a   1.000
_cell.length_b   1.000
_cell.length_c   1.000
_cell.angle_alpha   90.00
_cell.angle_beta   90.00
_cell.angle_gamma   90.00
#
_symmetry.space_group_name_H-M   'P 1'
#
loop_
_entity.id
_entity.type
_entity.pdbx_description
1 polymer ?
#
loop_
_entity_poly.entity_id
_entity_poly.type
_entity_poly.pdbx_seq_one_letter_code
_entity_poly.pdbx_strand_id
1 'polypeptide(L)'
;LNSYSKSMKTFQSISLIIASALLSLSVADKPPGFGGSPPLGQYGSSQSSYGSGFEQEVDPIAALADAIPGVPGEDYPIYSEVPETSFVCDGQIEGGYYADPQAQCQAFHICGADAS
;
A
#
# COMPACT_ATOMS: atom_id res chain seq x y z
N LEU A 1 55.44 15.55 22.55
CA LEU A 1 55.19 16.35 21.34
C LEU A 1 54.73 15.51 20.13
N ASN A 2 55.31 14.34 19.88
CA ASN A 2 54.90 13.49 18.74
C ASN A 2 53.53 12.80 18.87
N SER A 3 53.08 12.46 20.09
CA SER A 3 51.77 11.80 20.27
C SER A 3 50.59 12.77 20.07
N TYR A 4 50.71 14.00 20.59
CA TYR A 4 49.68 15.04 20.46
C TYR A 4 49.58 15.58 19.03
N SER A 5 50.71 15.75 18.34
CA SER A 5 50.74 16.15 16.92
C SER A 5 50.15 15.08 16.00
N LYS A 6 50.38 13.79 16.29
CA LYS A 6 49.80 12.67 15.54
C LYS A 6 48.29 12.61 15.76
N SER A 7 47.85 12.72 17.01
CA SER A 7 46.42 12.76 17.38
C SER A 7 45.68 13.90 16.66
N MET A 8 46.22 15.12 16.69
CA MET A 8 45.59 16.29 16.07
C MET A 8 45.52 16.19 14.53
N LYS A 9 46.52 15.58 13.89
CA LYS A 9 46.50 15.30 12.45
C LYS A 9 45.48 14.21 12.09
N THR A 10 45.38 13.16 12.91
CA THR A 10 44.38 12.10 12.72
C THR A 10 42.95 12.64 12.88
N PHE A 11 42.68 13.50 13.87
CA PHE A 11 41.38 14.14 14.03
C PHE A 11 41.03 15.08 12.87
N GLN A 12 41.99 15.90 12.41
CA GLN A 12 41.76 16.81 11.28
C GLN A 12 41.50 16.05 9.98
N SER A 13 42.20 14.93 9.73
CA SER A 13 41.94 14.06 8.57
C SER A 13 40.58 13.37 8.66
N ILE A 14 40.19 12.87 9.84
CA ILE A 14 38.88 12.22 10.02
C ILE A 14 37.75 13.24 9.86
N SER A 15 37.89 14.47 10.39
CA SER A 15 36.90 15.55 10.19
C SER A 15 36.77 15.95 8.72
N LEU A 16 37.87 16.01 7.95
CA LEU A 16 37.84 16.31 6.52
C LEU A 16 37.13 15.22 5.70
N ILE A 17 37.32 13.94 6.07
CA ILE A 17 36.64 12.80 5.41
C ILE A 17 35.14 12.80 5.72
N ILE A 18 34.75 13.11 6.95
CA ILE A 18 33.33 13.20 7.33
C ILE A 18 32.68 14.40 6.63
N ALA A 19 33.35 15.55 6.57
CA ALA A 19 32.84 16.73 5.88
C ALA A 19 32.69 16.52 4.36
N SER A 20 33.62 15.79 3.71
CA SER A 20 33.51 15.48 2.27
C SER A 20 32.43 14.45 1.96
N ALA A 21 32.22 13.46 2.83
CA ALA A 21 31.12 12.51 2.71
C ALA A 21 29.75 13.19 2.85
N LEU A 22 29.61 14.17 3.74
CA LEU A 22 28.36 14.92 3.91
C LEU A 22 28.08 15.91 2.77
N LEU A 23 29.11 16.46 2.11
CA LEU A 23 28.95 17.32 0.93
C LEU A 23 28.46 16.57 -0.32
N SER A 24 28.50 15.23 -0.32
CA SER A 24 28.18 14.41 -1.49
C SER A 24 26.73 13.90 -1.50
N LEU A 25 25.88 14.25 -0.53
CA LEU A 25 24.45 13.89 -0.52
C LEU A 25 23.53 14.83 -1.31
N SER A 26 24.07 15.81 -2.07
CA SER A 26 23.26 16.71 -2.90
C SER A 26 23.55 16.57 -4.39
N VAL A 27 23.22 15.42 -4.96
CA VAL A 27 22.72 15.32 -6.34
C VAL A 27 21.43 14.51 -6.28
N ALA A 28 20.31 15.23 -6.24
CA ALA A 28 19.03 14.68 -6.60
C ALA A 28 19.00 14.60 -8.13
N ASP A 29 19.44 13.48 -8.71
CA ASP A 29 18.99 13.12 -10.04
C ASP A 29 17.48 12.85 -9.92
N LYS A 30 16.69 13.87 -10.29
CA LYS A 30 15.26 13.71 -10.55
C LYS A 30 15.16 12.59 -11.60
N PRO A 31 14.63 11.40 -11.26
CA PRO A 31 14.46 10.36 -12.26
C PRO A 31 13.60 10.93 -13.40
N PRO A 32 13.90 10.61 -14.67
CA PRO A 32 12.98 10.94 -15.75
C PRO A 32 11.63 10.35 -15.39
N GLY A 33 10.66 11.24 -15.19
CA GLY A 33 9.32 10.89 -14.77
C GLY A 33 8.66 10.04 -15.85
N PHE A 34 8.79 8.73 -15.73
CA PHE A 34 7.78 7.78 -16.22
C PHE A 34 6.67 7.75 -15.17
N GLY A 35 5.99 8.88 -15.08
CA GLY A 35 4.90 9.13 -14.13
C GLY A 35 3.86 9.99 -14.82
N GLY A 36 3.55 9.67 -16.08
CA GLY A 36 2.24 9.99 -16.60
C GLY A 36 1.27 9.14 -15.81
N SER A 37 0.70 9.71 -14.74
CA SER A 37 -0.59 9.22 -14.28
C SER A 37 -1.47 9.12 -15.54
N PRO A 38 -2.15 8.00 -15.80
CA PRO A 38 -3.29 8.09 -16.72
C PRO A 38 -4.15 9.25 -16.23
N PRO A 39 -4.75 10.06 -17.12
CA PRO A 39 -5.59 11.17 -16.70
C PRO A 39 -6.56 10.64 -15.65
N LEU A 40 -6.46 11.22 -14.45
CA LEU A 40 -7.38 11.05 -13.34
C LEU A 40 -8.73 11.63 -13.80
N GLY A 41 -9.44 10.83 -14.58
CA GLY A 41 -10.67 11.20 -15.27
C GLY A 41 -11.34 10.02 -15.97
N GLN A 42 -10.84 8.80 -15.77
CA GLN A 42 -11.42 7.62 -16.43
C GLN A 42 -11.39 6.35 -15.57
N TYR A 43 -11.42 6.49 -14.26
CA TYR A 43 -12.34 5.67 -13.49
C TYR A 43 -13.46 6.63 -13.11
N GLY A 44 -14.68 6.35 -13.55
CA GLY A 44 -15.80 7.23 -13.27
C GLY A 44 -16.08 7.21 -11.77
N SER A 45 -15.45 8.10 -11.01
CA SER A 45 -16.10 8.65 -9.84
C SER A 45 -17.27 9.47 -10.38
N SER A 46 -18.44 8.85 -10.47
CA SER A 46 -19.67 9.61 -10.29
C SER A 46 -19.46 10.42 -9.02
N GLN A 47 -19.42 11.73 -9.20
CA GLN A 47 -19.19 12.72 -8.18
C GLN A 47 -20.36 12.61 -7.20
N SER A 48 -20.29 11.71 -6.23
CA SER A 48 -21.18 11.68 -5.08
C SER A 48 -20.78 12.84 -4.19
N SER A 49 -21.29 14.00 -4.58
CA SER A 49 -21.52 15.12 -3.71
C SER A 49 -22.23 14.56 -2.47
N TYR A 50 -21.53 14.51 -1.33
CA TYR A 50 -22.19 14.56 -0.04
C TYR A 50 -22.82 15.96 0.08
N GLY A 51 -23.88 16.17 -0.71
CA GLY A 51 -24.69 17.36 -0.75
C GLY A 51 -25.65 17.27 0.42
N SER A 52 -25.40 18.11 1.41
CA SER A 52 -26.35 18.48 2.44
C SER A 52 -27.76 18.69 1.85
N GLY A 53 -28.72 17.91 2.34
CA GLY A 53 -30.13 18.26 2.37
C GLY A 53 -30.91 17.93 1.11
N PHE A 54 -31.30 16.67 0.94
CA PHE A 54 -32.66 16.26 0.55
C PHE A 54 -32.91 14.86 1.13
N GLU A 55 -33.98 14.70 1.90
CA GLU A 55 -34.47 13.40 2.34
C GLU A 55 -35.07 12.69 1.12
N GLN A 56 -34.22 12.12 0.28
CA GLN A 56 -34.64 11.06 -0.63
C GLN A 56 -34.36 9.75 0.10
N GLU A 57 -35.40 8.97 0.32
CA GLU A 57 -35.27 7.56 0.65
C GLU A 57 -34.60 6.87 -0.55
N VAL A 58 -33.28 6.99 -0.62
CA VAL A 58 -32.48 6.20 -1.55
C VAL A 58 -32.45 4.81 -0.97
N ASP A 59 -33.10 3.87 -1.67
CA ASP A 59 -32.95 2.45 -1.36
C ASP A 59 -31.43 2.15 -1.30
N PRO A 60 -30.90 1.78 -0.11
CA PRO A 60 -29.48 1.56 0.06
C PRO A 60 -28.91 0.52 -0.92
N ILE A 61 -29.74 -0.43 -1.36
CA ILE A 61 -29.35 -1.45 -2.34
C ILE A 61 -29.21 -0.85 -3.73
N ALA A 62 -30.16 -0.03 -4.16
CA ALA A 62 -30.06 0.69 -5.43
C ALA A 62 -28.83 1.61 -5.49
N ALA A 63 -28.51 2.29 -4.39
CA ALA A 63 -27.31 3.12 -4.29
C ALA A 63 -26.01 2.29 -4.42
N LEU A 64 -25.97 1.07 -3.88
CA LEU A 64 -24.82 0.18 -4.00
C LEU A 64 -24.64 -0.34 -5.43
N ALA A 65 -25.73 -0.67 -6.11
CA ALA A 65 -25.70 -1.14 -7.50
C ALA A 65 -25.20 -0.08 -8.50
N ASP A 66 -25.34 1.21 -8.20
CA ASP A 66 -24.75 2.29 -9.01
C ASP A 66 -23.23 2.42 -8.78
N ALA A 67 -22.76 2.13 -7.57
CA ALA A 67 -21.36 2.30 -7.18
C ALA A 67 -20.46 1.10 -7.53
N ILE A 68 -21.01 -0.12 -7.54
CA ILE A 68 -20.28 -1.35 -7.84
C ILE A 68 -20.68 -1.81 -9.25
N PRO A 69 -19.75 -1.87 -10.21
CA PRO A 69 -20.07 -2.36 -11.55
C PRO A 69 -20.45 -3.85 -11.51
N GLY A 70 -21.27 -4.29 -12.45
CA GLY A 70 -21.66 -5.69 -12.61
C GLY A 70 -22.86 -6.11 -11.76
N VAL A 71 -23.25 -7.36 -11.92
CA VAL A 71 -24.41 -8.00 -11.27
C VAL A 71 -23.90 -9.04 -10.27
N PRO A 72 -24.23 -8.92 -8.97
CA PRO A 72 -23.93 -9.95 -7.99
C PRO A 72 -24.50 -11.30 -8.40
N GLY A 73 -23.71 -12.36 -8.25
CA GLY A 73 -24.01 -13.73 -8.64
C GLY A 73 -23.57 -14.09 -10.06
N GLU A 74 -23.44 -13.11 -10.96
CA GLU A 74 -23.03 -13.31 -12.35
C GLU A 74 -21.59 -12.81 -12.58
N ASP A 75 -21.33 -11.53 -12.30
CA ASP A 75 -20.01 -10.92 -12.47
C ASP A 75 -19.11 -11.14 -11.24
N TYR A 76 -19.73 -11.29 -10.06
CA TYR A 76 -19.05 -11.56 -8.79
C TYR A 76 -19.82 -12.64 -8.03
N PRO A 77 -19.18 -13.72 -7.54
CA PRO A 77 -19.84 -14.74 -6.75
C PRO A 77 -20.53 -14.16 -5.51
N ILE A 78 -21.51 -14.88 -4.98
CA ILE A 78 -22.10 -14.54 -3.68
C ILE A 78 -21.89 -15.74 -2.77
N TYR A 79 -20.71 -15.81 -2.16
CA TYR A 79 -20.42 -16.88 -1.22
C TYR A 79 -21.13 -16.61 0.10
N SER A 80 -22.03 -17.52 0.49
CA SER A 80 -22.71 -17.45 1.79
C SER A 80 -21.87 -18.02 2.93
N GLU A 81 -20.85 -18.81 2.58
CA GLU A 81 -19.88 -19.44 3.48
C GLU A 81 -18.51 -19.35 2.83
N VAL A 82 -17.44 -19.41 3.63
CA VAL A 82 -16.07 -19.38 3.11
C VAL A 82 -15.82 -20.67 2.32
N PRO A 83 -15.47 -20.61 1.02
CA PRO A 83 -15.17 -21.80 0.25
C PRO A 83 -13.83 -22.40 0.69
N GLU A 84 -13.73 -23.73 0.60
CA GLU A 84 -12.45 -24.43 0.78
C GLU A 84 -11.50 -24.10 -0.37
N THR A 85 -10.31 -23.62 -0.04
CA THR A 85 -9.26 -23.26 -1.01
C THR A 85 -7.93 -23.92 -0.62
N SER A 86 -6.92 -23.78 -1.47
CA SER A 86 -5.57 -24.26 -1.16
C SER A 86 -4.73 -23.25 -0.38
N PHE A 87 -5.32 -22.24 0.27
CA PHE A 87 -4.56 -21.25 1.03
C PHE A 87 -3.89 -21.89 2.26
N VAL A 88 -2.61 -21.59 2.46
CA VAL A 88 -1.84 -22.02 3.63
C VAL A 88 -0.94 -20.88 4.11
N CYS A 89 -0.64 -20.85 5.40
CA CYS A 89 0.23 -19.84 6.00
C CYS A 89 1.73 -20.10 5.78
N ASP A 90 2.11 -21.19 5.11
CA ASP A 90 3.49 -21.46 4.77
C ASP A 90 4.06 -20.37 3.84
N GLY A 91 5.19 -19.81 4.21
CA GLY A 91 5.81 -18.68 3.49
C GLY A 91 5.17 -17.31 3.73
N GLN A 92 4.14 -17.23 4.57
CA GLN A 92 3.51 -15.97 4.98
C GLN A 92 4.11 -15.42 6.28
N ILE A 93 3.86 -14.14 6.54
CA ILE A 93 4.32 -13.44 7.75
C ILE A 93 3.33 -13.68 8.87
N GLU A 94 3.85 -14.07 10.02
CA GLU A 94 3.13 -14.19 11.28
C GLU A 94 2.46 -12.87 11.69
N GLY A 95 1.18 -12.95 12.04
CA GLY A 95 0.28 -11.82 12.26
C GLY A 95 -0.23 -11.13 10.98
N GLY A 96 0.09 -11.66 9.80
CA GLY A 96 -0.29 -11.08 8.51
C GLY A 96 -1.73 -11.38 8.08
N TYR A 97 -2.29 -10.49 7.25
CA TYR A 97 -3.62 -10.60 6.65
C TYR A 97 -3.48 -10.79 5.14
N TYR A 98 -4.11 -11.83 4.61
CA TYR A 98 -3.92 -12.26 3.23
C TYR A 98 -5.26 -12.46 2.53
N ALA A 99 -5.45 -11.79 1.40
CA ALA A 99 -6.61 -12.06 0.54
C ALA A 99 -6.47 -13.44 -0.09
N ASP A 100 -7.59 -14.15 -0.24
CA ASP A 100 -7.64 -15.44 -0.94
C ASP A 100 -8.07 -15.23 -2.41
N PRO A 101 -7.15 -15.40 -3.38
CA PRO A 101 -7.49 -15.21 -4.79
C PRO A 101 -8.40 -16.31 -5.34
N GLN A 102 -8.35 -17.53 -4.80
CA GLN A 102 -9.23 -18.63 -5.24
C GLN A 102 -10.67 -18.40 -4.76
N ALA A 103 -10.85 -17.75 -3.60
CA ALA A 103 -12.14 -17.24 -3.15
C ALA A 103 -12.55 -15.91 -3.82
N GLN A 104 -11.91 -15.56 -4.95
CA GLN A 104 -12.14 -14.31 -5.68
C GLN A 104 -12.06 -13.05 -4.79
N CYS A 105 -11.13 -13.06 -3.84
CA CYS A 105 -10.88 -11.99 -2.88
C CYS A 105 -12.07 -11.66 -1.95
N GLN A 106 -13.10 -12.51 -1.86
CA GLN A 106 -14.20 -12.35 -0.89
C GLN A 106 -13.85 -12.87 0.50
N ALA A 107 -12.89 -13.81 0.58
CA ALA A 107 -12.35 -14.32 1.82
C ALA A 107 -10.94 -13.79 2.05
N PHE A 108 -10.57 -13.70 3.33
CA PHE A 108 -9.21 -13.41 3.78
C PHE A 108 -8.81 -14.39 4.87
N HIS A 109 -7.52 -14.62 4.98
CA HIS A 109 -6.90 -15.47 6.00
C HIS A 109 -5.97 -14.64 6.87
N ILE A 110 -5.92 -14.97 8.15
CA ILE A 110 -4.97 -14.39 9.10
C ILE A 110 -4.01 -15.49 9.49
N CYS A 111 -2.71 -15.27 9.26
CA CYS A 111 -1.68 -16.19 9.69
C CYS A 111 -1.21 -15.76 11.07
N GLY A 112 -1.44 -16.57 12.11
CA GLY A 112 -0.96 -16.34 13.46
C GLY A 112 -0.14 -17.52 13.96
N ALA A 113 0.63 -17.29 15.05
CA ALA A 113 1.61 -18.24 15.57
C ALA A 113 1.03 -19.59 16.04
N ASP A 114 -0.29 -19.65 16.11
CA ASP A 114 -1.07 -20.75 16.63
C ASP A 114 -2.56 -20.52 16.29
N ALA A 115 -2.90 -20.55 15.00
CA ALA A 115 -4.27 -20.87 14.58
C ALA A 115 -4.46 -22.39 14.71
N SER A 116 -4.61 -22.87 15.95
CA SER A 116 -5.06 -24.26 16.23
C SER A 116 -6.57 -24.39 16.07
#